data_AF-A0A968M4G7-F1
#
_entry.id   AF-A0A968M4G7-F1
#
_cell.length_a   1.000
_cell.length_b   1.000
_cell.length_c   1.000
_cell.angle_alpha   90.00
_cell.angle_beta   90.00
_cell.angle_gamma   90.00
#
_symmetry.space_group_name_H-M   'P 1'
#
loop_
_entity.id
_entity.type
_entity.pdbx_description
1 polymer ?
#
loop_
_entity_poly.entity_id
_entity_poly.type
_entity_poly.pdbx_seq_one_letter_code
_entity_poly.pdbx_strand_id
1 'polypeptide(L)'
;MNEAIAPVTWLTDKGNPQSKTKVAEKSIKVQTIHSAKGLQYKAVILLWGDDLPSPFEDADEQVERQLFYVALTRPEDYLAISYSGSSSFIQEIEQSGKAEVE
;
A
#
# COMPACT_ATOMS: atom_id res chain seq x y z
N MET A 1 20.84 -12.10 -18.10
CA MET A 1 20.48 -10.80 -18.70
C MET A 1 19.30 -10.27 -17.87
N ASN A 2 19.60 -9.64 -16.73
CA ASN A 2 18.58 -9.03 -15.85
C ASN A 2 18.37 -7.59 -16.34
N GLU A 3 17.63 -7.40 -17.43
CA GLU A 3 17.07 -6.09 -17.70
C GLU A 3 15.83 -5.93 -16.82
N ALA A 4 15.87 -4.94 -15.93
CA ALA A 4 14.72 -4.59 -15.12
C ALA A 4 13.57 -4.15 -16.05
N ILE A 5 12.42 -4.80 -15.92
CA ILE A 5 11.20 -4.55 -16.73
C ILE A 5 10.77 -3.07 -16.66
N ALA A 6 11.02 -2.41 -15.53
CA ALA A 6 10.85 -0.97 -15.34
C ALA A 6 11.80 -0.47 -14.24
N PRO A 7 12.22 0.81 -14.27
CA PRO A 7 12.96 1.40 -13.17
C PRO A 7 12.11 1.42 -11.89
N VAL A 8 12.76 1.27 -10.73
CA VAL A 8 12.12 1.31 -9.41
C VAL A 8 12.63 2.53 -8.65
N THR A 9 11.72 3.25 -7.99
CA THR A 9 12.03 4.38 -7.12
C THR A 9 11.47 4.14 -5.73
N TRP A 10 12.38 4.05 -4.76
CA TRP A 10 12.05 3.96 -3.34
C TRP A 10 11.81 5.37 -2.78
N LEU A 11 10.55 5.80 -2.74
CA LEU A 11 10.19 7.17 -2.30
C LEU A 11 10.41 7.36 -0.78
N THR A 12 10.43 6.27 -0.01
CA THR A 12 10.70 6.27 1.43
C THR A 12 12.10 5.79 1.79
N ASP A 13 13.05 5.90 0.86
CA ASP A 13 14.46 5.61 1.14
C ASP A 13 15.04 6.65 2.12
N LYS A 14 15.43 6.18 3.32
CA LYS A 14 16.07 7.02 4.34
C LYS A 14 17.49 7.44 3.94
N GLY A 15 18.17 6.67 3.09
CA GLY A 15 19.50 6.97 2.57
C GLY A 15 19.51 7.95 1.40
N ASN A 16 18.35 8.22 0.78
CA ASN A 16 18.21 9.16 -0.32
C ASN A 16 16.93 10.01 -0.17
N PRO A 17 16.95 11.04 0.69
CA PRO A 17 15.78 11.89 0.96
C PRO A 17 15.24 12.61 -0.29
N GLN A 18 16.08 12.87 -1.29
CA GLN A 18 15.69 13.48 -2.55
C GLN A 18 14.75 12.57 -3.36
N SER A 19 14.69 11.27 -3.08
CA SER A 19 13.77 10.35 -3.76
C SER A 19 12.31 10.77 -3.61
N LYS A 20 11.94 11.45 -2.52
CA LYS A 20 10.57 11.96 -2.30
C LYS A 20 10.08 12.94 -3.35
N THR A 21 10.97 13.62 -4.08
CA THR A 21 10.58 14.57 -5.14
C THR A 21 10.34 13.88 -6.48
N LYS A 22 10.72 12.60 -6.60
CA LYS A 22 10.68 11.83 -7.85
C LYS A 22 9.34 11.15 -8.11
N VAL A 23 8.26 11.61 -7.47
CA VAL A 23 6.92 11.03 -7.60
C VAL A 23 6.43 11.03 -9.05
N ALA A 24 6.76 12.08 -9.81
CA ALA A 24 6.33 12.23 -11.20
C ALA A 24 7.18 11.44 -12.23
N GLU A 25 8.32 10.88 -11.83
CA GLU A 25 9.17 10.11 -12.75
C GLU A 25 8.48 8.81 -13.18
N LYS A 26 8.73 8.34 -14.41
CA LYS A 26 8.20 7.05 -14.88
C LYS A 26 8.98 5.89 -14.26
N SER A 27 8.49 5.38 -13.13
CA SER A 27 9.05 4.23 -12.43
C SER A 27 8.01 3.59 -11.51
N ILE A 28 8.27 2.35 -11.11
CA ILE A 28 7.52 1.69 -10.04
C ILE A 28 7.85 2.42 -8.74
N LYS A 29 6.83 2.93 -8.06
CA LYS A 29 6.99 3.63 -6.77
C LYS A 29 6.85 2.63 -5.64
N VAL A 30 7.88 2.54 -4.80
CA VAL A 30 7.84 1.77 -3.56
C VAL A 30 7.90 2.74 -2.39
N GLN A 31 6.89 2.70 -1.55
CA GLN A 31 6.71 3.67 -0.48
C GLN A 31 5.78 3.11 0.61
N THR A 32 5.76 3.75 1.78
CA THR A 32 4.82 3.39 2.86
C THR A 32 3.44 3.99 2.62
N ILE A 33 2.39 3.41 3.20
CA ILE A 33 1.01 3.95 3.13
C ILE A 33 0.97 5.42 3.60
N HIS A 34 1.69 5.73 4.68
CA HIS A 34 1.82 7.10 5.21
C HIS A 34 2.33 8.09 4.15
N SER A 35 3.38 7.72 3.41
CA SER A 35 3.96 8.58 2.37
C SER A 35 3.10 8.70 1.11
N ALA A 36 2.17 7.76 0.89
CA ALA A 36 1.22 7.80 -0.21
C ALA A 36 0.06 8.79 0.01
N LYS A 37 -0.04 9.40 1.20
CA LYS A 37 -1.12 10.35 1.50
C LYS A 37 -1.07 11.56 0.56
N GLY A 38 -2.14 11.78 -0.19
CA GLY A 38 -2.26 12.85 -1.19
C GLY A 38 -1.79 12.47 -2.59
N LEU A 39 -1.27 11.26 -2.78
CA LEU A 39 -0.87 10.72 -4.08
C LEU A 39 -1.92 9.73 -4.60
N GLN A 40 -2.02 9.62 -5.92
CA GLN A 40 -2.87 8.65 -6.61
C GLN A 40 -2.06 7.95 -7.70
N TYR A 41 -2.41 6.70 -8.00
CA TYR A 41 -1.73 5.87 -8.97
C TYR A 41 -2.73 5.07 -9.80
N LYS A 42 -2.41 4.80 -11.06
CA LYS A 42 -3.25 3.96 -11.93
C LYS A 42 -3.51 2.57 -11.34
N ALA A 43 -2.48 1.95 -10.80
CA ALA A 43 -2.58 0.68 -10.10
C ALA A 43 -1.79 0.73 -8.78
N VAL A 44 -2.30 0.08 -7.75
CA VAL A 44 -1.65 -0.07 -6.45
C VAL A 44 -1.64 -1.54 -6.04
N ILE A 45 -0.48 -2.01 -5.62
CA ILE A 45 -0.32 -3.29 -4.93
C ILE A 45 -0.03 -2.95 -3.47
N LEU A 46 -0.98 -3.21 -2.59
CA LEU A 46 -0.81 -3.12 -1.15
C LEU A 46 -0.21 -4.43 -0.65
N LEU A 47 1.05 -4.37 -0.19
CA LEU A 47 1.73 -5.52 0.38
C LEU A 47 1.41 -5.64 1.87
N TRP A 48 1.24 -6.88 2.34
CA TRP A 48 0.96 -7.20 3.74
C TRP A 48 -0.26 -6.44 4.29
N GLY A 49 -1.39 -6.53 3.58
CA GLY A 49 -2.65 -5.94 4.03
C GLY A 49 -3.15 -6.49 5.38
N ASP A 50 -2.64 -7.65 5.78
CA ASP A 50 -2.83 -8.27 7.10
C ASP A 50 -2.02 -7.65 8.23
N ASP A 51 -1.08 -6.75 7.94
CA ASP A 51 -0.34 -5.99 8.96
C ASP A 51 -1.20 -4.88 9.60
N LEU A 52 -2.43 -4.68 9.09
CA LEU A 52 -3.41 -3.73 9.61
C LEU A 52 -4.72 -4.44 9.98
N PRO A 53 -5.29 -4.20 11.18
CA PRO A 53 -4.69 -3.44 12.27
C PRO A 53 -3.43 -4.17 12.78
N SER A 54 -2.46 -3.38 13.26
CA SER A 54 -1.21 -3.93 13.80
C SER A 54 -1.51 -4.92 14.94
N PRO A 55 -0.84 -6.09 14.98
CA PRO A 55 -1.07 -7.10 16.01
C PRO A 55 -0.50 -6.71 17.39
N PHE A 56 0.18 -5.57 17.50
CA PHE A 56 0.79 -5.08 18.74
C PHE A 56 -0.23 -4.32 19.62
N GLU A 57 -0.17 -4.51 20.94
CA GLU A 57 -1.20 -4.08 21.92
C GLU A 57 -1.51 -2.58 21.96
N ASP A 58 -0.62 -1.71 21.45
CA ASP A 58 -0.77 -0.25 21.51
C ASP A 58 -1.35 0.37 20.23
N ALA A 59 -1.75 -0.44 19.24
CA ALA A 59 -2.31 0.09 17.99
C ALA A 59 -3.76 0.57 18.18
N ASP A 60 -3.99 1.88 18.04
CA ASP A 60 -5.33 2.43 17.98
C ASP A 60 -6.00 2.00 16.67
N GLU A 61 -6.95 1.08 16.76
CA GLU A 61 -7.67 0.53 15.59
C GLU A 61 -8.28 1.62 14.72
N GLN A 62 -8.75 2.73 15.31
CA GLN A 62 -9.34 3.83 14.54
C GLN A 62 -8.28 4.55 13.69
N VAL A 63 -7.07 4.71 14.22
CA VAL A 63 -5.93 5.28 13.48
C VAL A 63 -5.49 4.33 12.38
N GLU A 64 -5.37 3.03 12.66
CA GLU A 64 -5.00 2.03 11.65
C GLU A 64 -6.07 1.90 10.56
N ARG A 65 -7.35 2.03 10.91
CA ARG A 65 -8.46 2.04 9.94
C ARG A 65 -8.40 3.25 9.01
N GLN A 66 -8.01 4.42 9.53
CA GLN A 66 -7.74 5.60 8.69
C GLN A 66 -6.54 5.38 7.77
N LEU A 67 -5.49 4.72 8.25
CA LEU A 67 -4.33 4.37 7.44
C LEU A 67 -4.70 3.38 6.33
N PHE A 68 -5.48 2.35 6.65
CA PHE A 68 -5.97 1.40 5.66
C PHE A 68 -6.86 2.08 4.61
N TYR A 69 -7.77 2.97 5.03
CA TYR A 69 -8.57 3.79 4.12
C TYR A 69 -7.71 4.64 3.16
N VAL A 70 -6.57 5.18 3.63
CA VAL A 70 -5.61 5.85 2.75
C VAL A 70 -5.13 4.87 1.68
N ALA A 71 -4.69 3.66 2.03
CA ALA A 71 -4.24 2.66 1.06
C ALA A 71 -5.32 2.32 0.02
N LEU A 72 -6.55 2.05 0.48
CA LEU A 72 -7.69 1.66 -0.37
C LEU A 72 -8.13 2.75 -1.37
N THR A 73 -7.77 4.01 -1.11
CA THR A 73 -8.16 5.16 -1.94
C THR A 73 -7.01 5.76 -2.77
N ARG A 74 -5.82 5.13 -2.74
CA ARG A 74 -4.70 5.48 -3.64
C ARG A 74 -4.89 5.03 -5.10
N PRO A 75 -5.46 3.85 -5.40
CA PRO A 75 -5.61 3.41 -6.78
C PRO A 75 -6.72 4.16 -7.50
N GLU A 76 -6.50 4.47 -8.76
CA GLU A 76 -7.51 5.03 -9.67
C GLU A 76 -8.29 3.92 -10.37
N ASP A 77 -7.59 2.89 -10.88
CA ASP A 77 -8.20 1.85 -11.71
C ASP A 77 -8.10 0.46 -11.06
N TYR A 78 -6.94 0.10 -10.49
CA TYR A 78 -6.70 -1.26 -9.98
C TYR A 78 -6.09 -1.28 -8.58
N LEU A 79 -6.66 -2.10 -7.70
CA LEU A 79 -6.13 -2.42 -6.38
C LEU A 79 -5.91 -3.92 -6.26
N ALA A 80 -4.69 -4.32 -5.91
CA ALA A 80 -4.40 -5.66 -5.41
C ALA A 80 -3.93 -5.56 -3.96
N ILE A 81 -4.40 -6.44 -3.09
CA ILE A 81 -3.98 -6.52 -1.70
C ILE A 81 -3.41 -7.91 -1.48
N SER A 82 -2.14 -8.01 -1.10
CA SER A 82 -1.53 -9.27 -0.69
C SER A 82 -1.50 -9.38 0.81
N TYR A 83 -1.81 -10.56 1.33
CA TYR A 83 -1.79 -10.89 2.75
C TYR A 83 -1.45 -12.37 2.93
N SER A 84 -1.03 -12.77 4.13
CA SER A 84 -0.65 -14.16 4.42
C SER A 84 -1.19 -14.70 5.75
N GLY A 85 -1.58 -13.82 6.66
CA GLY A 85 -2.17 -14.09 7.95
C GLY A 85 -3.62 -13.62 8.04
N SER A 86 -4.10 -13.50 9.28
CA SER A 86 -5.47 -13.08 9.58
C SER A 86 -5.52 -11.62 9.98
N SER A 87 -6.43 -10.85 9.37
CA SER A 87 -6.73 -9.47 9.75
C SER A 87 -8.25 -9.25 9.70
N SER A 88 -8.77 -8.53 10.69
CA SER A 88 -10.18 -8.12 10.71
C SER A 88 -10.51 -7.23 9.50
N PHE A 89 -9.59 -6.35 9.08
CA PHE A 89 -9.81 -5.47 7.93
C PHE A 89 -9.86 -6.26 6.62
N ILE A 90 -9.02 -7.29 6.48
CA ILE A 90 -9.06 -8.18 5.31
C ILE A 90 -10.34 -9.00 5.29
N GLN A 91 -10.75 -9.57 6.44
CA GLN A 91 -12.01 -10.30 6.56
C GLN A 91 -13.22 -9.42 6.19
N GLU A 92 -13.22 -8.15 6.58
CA GLU A 92 -14.26 -7.18 6.18
C GLU A 92 -14.29 -6.97 4.66
N ILE A 93 -13.13 -6.90 4.00
CA ILE A 93 -13.05 -6.80 2.53
C ILE A 93 -13.60 -8.06 1.86
N GLU A 94 -13.19 -9.25 2.28
CA GLU A 94 -13.66 -10.53 1.72
C GLU A 94 -15.19 -10.67 1.89
N GLN A 95 -15.69 -10.37 3.09
CA GLN A 95 -17.13 -10.46 3.40
C GLN A 95 -17.97 -9.44 2.66
N SER A 96 -17.38 -8.34 2.19
CA SER A 96 -18.10 -7.32 1.42
C SER A 96 -18.61 -7.84 0.07
N GLY A 97 -18.04 -8.94 -0.44
CA GLY A 97 -18.35 -9.49 -1.77
C GLY A 97 -17.96 -8.58 -2.93
N LYS A 98 -17.13 -7.55 -2.67
CA LYS A 98 -16.66 -6.57 -3.68
C LYS A 98 -15.24 -6.83 -4.16
N ALA A 99 -14.52 -7.75 -3.52
CA ALA A 99 -13.18 -8.16 -3.90
C ALA A 99 -13.21 -9.56 -4.51
N GLU A 100 -12.43 -9.75 -5.56
CA GLU A 100 -12.10 -11.08 -6.07
C GLU A 100 -11.02 -11.68 -5.15
N VAL A 101 -11.27 -12.88 -4.62
CA VAL A 101 -10.37 -13.60 -3.71
C VAL A 101 -9.85 -14.82 -4.45
N GLU A 102 -8.53 -14.90 -4.62
CA GLU A 102 -7.82 -16.02 -5.26
C GLU A 102 -7.12 -16.93 -4.25
#